data_AF-A0A1Y1MU92-F1
#
_entry.id   AF-A0A1Y1MU92-F1
#
_cell.length_a   1.000
_cell.length_b   1.000
_cell.length_c   1.000
_cell.angle_alpha   90.00
_cell.angle_beta   90.00
_cell.angle_gamma   90.00
#
_symmetry.space_group_name_H-M   'P 1'
#
loop_
_entity.id
_entity.type
_entity.pdbx_description
1 polymer ?
#
loop_
_entity_poly.entity_id
_entity_poly.type
_entity_poly.pdbx_seq_one_letter_code
_entity_poly.pdbx_strand_id
1 'polypeptide(L)'
;AGRLSFFSSEWRKFTSNATVLDYISGYKIPFLSVPKQSFPPKDSWFPPEELTLIRNTIADLLSMRAIQLCEPELGQFISRIFLADKPNGKKRFILNLKQLNYFVEAPHFKMEDIRTASRLVKKRSFLTTIDLKDAYYSIP
;
A
#
# COMPACT_ATOMS: atom_id res chain seq x y z
N ALA A 1 -8.90 -6.14 4.02
CA ALA A 1 -7.55 -6.25 3.44
C ALA A 1 -6.90 -7.49 4.05
N GLY A 2 -5.63 -7.76 3.76
CA GLY A 2 -4.87 -8.86 4.38
C GLY A 2 -5.33 -10.26 3.98
N ARG A 3 -5.95 -10.40 2.80
CA ARG A 3 -6.62 -11.65 2.41
C ARG A 3 -5.64 -12.83 2.27
N LEU A 4 -4.36 -12.58 2.01
CA LEU A 4 -3.35 -13.63 1.85
C LEU A 4 -3.15 -14.46 3.13
N SER A 5 -3.31 -13.85 4.31
CA SER A 5 -3.18 -14.55 5.59
C SER A 5 -4.14 -15.73 5.73
N PHE A 6 -5.36 -15.63 5.16
CA PHE A 6 -6.35 -16.72 5.18
C PHE A 6 -5.97 -17.93 4.32
N PHE A 7 -4.97 -17.80 3.44
CA PHE A 7 -4.51 -18.85 2.53
C PHE A 7 -3.08 -19.30 2.86
N SER A 8 -2.60 -19.06 4.08
CA SER A 8 -1.23 -19.41 4.48
C SER A 8 -0.89 -20.88 4.26
N SER A 9 -1.85 -21.80 4.41
CA SER A 9 -1.68 -23.23 4.14
C SER A 9 -1.37 -23.52 2.67
N GLU A 10 -2.02 -22.81 1.75
CA GLU A 10 -1.80 -22.97 0.31
C GLU A 10 -0.43 -22.40 -0.06
N TRP A 11 -0.06 -21.23 0.48
CA TRP A 11 1.25 -20.63 0.23
C TRP A 11 2.42 -21.52 0.66
N ARG A 12 2.28 -22.26 1.76
CA ARG A 12 3.29 -23.24 2.21
C ARG A 12 3.51 -24.41 1.24
N LYS A 13 2.56 -24.68 0.34
CA LYS A 13 2.73 -25.68 -0.73
C LYS A 13 3.62 -25.17 -1.86
N PHE A 14 3.67 -23.85 -2.08
CA PHE A 14 4.41 -23.23 -3.18
C PHE A 14 5.79 -22.71 -2.79
N THR A 15 6.00 -22.35 -1.52
CA THR A 15 7.28 -21.82 -1.06
C THR A 15 7.60 -22.24 0.37
N SER A 16 8.89 -22.50 0.62
CA SER A 16 9.47 -22.73 1.94
C SER A 16 10.23 -21.49 2.47
N ASN A 17 10.20 -20.37 1.74
CA ASN A 17 10.87 -19.13 2.14
C ASN A 17 10.18 -18.53 3.37
N ALA A 18 10.88 -18.54 4.51
CA ALA A 18 10.36 -18.05 5.78
C ALA A 18 9.96 -16.57 5.73
N THR A 19 10.72 -15.71 5.06
CA THR A 19 10.43 -14.28 4.92
C THR A 19 9.12 -14.03 4.17
N VAL A 20 8.89 -14.74 3.07
CA VAL A 20 7.64 -14.61 2.30
C VAL A 20 6.43 -15.05 3.13
N LEU A 21 6.57 -16.16 3.86
CA LEU A 21 5.50 -16.69 4.72
C LEU A 21 5.21 -15.76 5.92
N ASP A 22 6.24 -15.12 6.48
CA ASP A 22 6.10 -14.10 7.52
C ASP A 22 5.29 -12.90 7.00
N TYR A 23 5.64 -12.37 5.82
CA TYR A 23 4.93 -11.24 5.22
C TYR A 23 3.46 -11.56 4.91
N ILE A 24 3.14 -12.79 4.53
CA ILE A 24 1.76 -13.24 4.31
C ILE A 24 0.96 -13.24 5.62
N SER A 25 1.61 -13.54 6.74
CA SER A 25 0.98 -13.55 8.07
C SER A 25 0.76 -12.13 8.64
N GLY A 26 1.59 -11.18 8.22
CA GLY A 26 1.47 -9.77 8.52
C GLY A 26 2.82 -9.08 8.41
N TYR A 27 2.88 -7.98 7.67
CA TYR A 27 4.12 -7.25 7.46
C TYR A 27 4.30 -6.16 8.52
N LYS A 28 5.35 -6.28 9.33
CA LYS A 28 5.75 -5.23 10.26
C LYS A 28 6.65 -4.23 9.55
N ILE A 29 6.27 -2.95 9.59
CA ILE A 29 7.08 -1.87 9.03
C ILE A 29 8.40 -1.79 9.82
N PRO A 30 9.57 -1.88 9.15
CA PRO A 30 10.88 -1.86 9.80
C PRO A 30 11.25 -0.41 10.15
N PHE A 31 10.68 0.10 11.23
CA PHE A 31 11.02 1.43 11.74
C PHE A 31 12.40 1.41 12.41
N LEU A 32 13.30 2.31 11.98
CA LEU A 32 14.63 2.55 12.56
C LEU A 32 14.56 3.11 13.99
N SER A 33 13.46 3.81 14.30
CA SER A 33 13.13 4.33 15.62
C SER A 33 11.63 4.57 15.70
N VAL A 34 11.10 4.71 16.92
CA VAL A 34 9.68 5.07 17.12
C VAL A 34 9.38 6.37 16.38
N PRO A 35 8.43 6.39 15.43
CA PRO A 35 8.08 7.61 14.70
C PRO A 35 7.64 8.71 15.66
N LYS A 36 8.25 9.89 15.53
CA LYS A 36 7.93 11.07 16.34
C LYS A 36 7.46 12.20 15.46
N GLN A 37 6.41 12.88 15.89
CA GLN A 37 5.85 14.04 15.23
C GLN A 37 5.71 15.18 16.25
N SER A 38 6.46 16.26 16.07
CA SER A 38 6.43 17.40 17.00
C SER A 38 5.11 18.16 16.95
N PHE A 39 4.51 18.26 15.76
CA PHE A 39 3.23 18.93 15.54
C PHE A 39 2.42 18.16 14.51
N PRO A 40 1.10 18.02 14.71
CA PRO A 40 0.24 17.46 13.69
C PRO A 40 0.29 18.34 12.43
N PRO A 41 0.09 17.75 11.24
CA PRO A 41 0.01 18.54 10.03
C PRO A 41 -1.22 19.47 10.09
N LYS A 42 -1.12 20.62 9.43
CA LYS A 42 -2.27 21.51 9.26
C LYS A 42 -3.41 20.78 8.53
N ASP A 43 -4.64 21.07 8.92
CA ASP A 43 -5.82 20.59 8.24
C ASP A 43 -5.81 20.97 6.76
N SER A 44 -6.23 20.01 5.94
CA SER A 44 -6.39 20.22 4.51
C SER A 44 -7.79 20.76 4.24
N TRP A 45 -7.88 21.89 3.54
CA TRP A 45 -9.14 22.35 2.96
C TRP A 45 -9.36 21.65 1.61
N PHE A 46 -10.59 21.22 1.34
CA PHE A 46 -10.97 20.56 0.09
C PHE A 46 -12.24 21.21 -0.50
N PRO A 47 -12.30 21.41 -1.83
CA PRO A 47 -13.55 21.73 -2.52
C PRO A 47 -14.63 20.66 -2.29
N PRO A 48 -15.93 21.00 -2.36
CA PRO A 48 -17.02 20.06 -2.10
C PRO A 48 -16.99 18.77 -2.96
N GLU A 49 -16.58 18.90 -4.22
CA GLU A 49 -16.50 17.78 -5.15
C GLU A 49 -15.37 16.79 -4.76
N GLU A 50 -14.20 17.32 -4.38
CA GLU A 50 -13.09 16.52 -3.87
C GLU A 50 -13.41 15.88 -2.52
N LEU A 51 -14.08 16.61 -1.63
CA LEU A 51 -14.50 16.11 -0.33
C LEU A 51 -15.45 14.91 -0.47
N THR A 52 -16.34 14.95 -1.45
CA THR A 52 -17.25 13.83 -1.77
C THR A 52 -16.45 12.60 -2.21
N LEU A 53 -15.46 12.78 -3.09
CA LEU A 53 -14.61 11.68 -3.55
C LEU A 53 -13.75 11.09 -2.42
N ILE A 54 -13.23 11.93 -1.54
CA ILE A 54 -12.48 11.52 -0.34
C ILE A 54 -13.36 10.67 0.56
N ARG A 55 -14.58 11.15 0.88
CA ARG A 55 -15.53 10.42 1.74
C ARG A 55 -15.89 9.05 1.17
N ASN A 56 -16.18 8.98 -0.14
CA ASN A 56 -16.48 7.72 -0.82
C ASN A 56 -15.28 6.76 -0.74
N THR A 57 -14.06 7.26 -0.98
CA THR A 57 -12.86 6.43 -0.90
C THR A 57 -12.61 5.90 0.52
N ILE A 58 -12.83 6.73 1.55
CA ILE A 58 -12.73 6.30 2.95
C ILE A 58 -13.77 5.21 3.27
N ALA A 59 -15.02 5.39 2.82
CA ALA A 59 -16.07 4.39 2.98
C ALA A 59 -15.70 3.06 2.28
N ASP A 60 -15.17 3.12 1.07
CA ASP A 60 -14.70 1.92 0.34
C ASP A 60 -13.57 1.22 1.10
N LEU A 61 -12.57 1.96 1.59
CA LEU A 61 -11.45 1.41 2.37
C LEU A 61 -11.91 0.77 3.69
N LEU A 62 -12.89 1.37 4.37
CA LEU A 62 -13.52 0.80 5.56
C LEU A 62 -14.28 -0.49 5.22
N SER A 63 -15.06 -0.49 4.13
CA SER A 63 -15.83 -1.66 3.70
C SER A 63 -14.92 -2.85 3.35
N MET A 64 -13.77 -2.56 2.75
CA MET A 64 -12.74 -3.55 2.44
C MET A 64 -11.94 -3.96 3.66
N ARG A 65 -12.12 -3.34 4.84
CA ARG A 65 -11.27 -3.51 6.03
C ARG A 65 -9.79 -3.26 5.73
N ALA A 66 -9.50 -2.24 4.92
CA ALA A 66 -8.14 -1.76 4.64
C ALA A 66 -7.70 -0.67 5.64
N ILE A 67 -8.67 0.03 6.21
CA ILE A 67 -8.50 0.97 7.32
C ILE A 67 -9.56 0.67 8.38
N GLN A 68 -9.37 1.24 9.57
CA GLN A 68 -10.33 1.21 10.67
C GLN A 68 -10.42 2.58 11.33
N LEU A 69 -11.49 2.80 12.09
CA LEU A 69 -11.59 3.96 12.98
C LEU A 69 -10.61 3.79 14.15
N CYS A 70 -9.93 4.86 14.51
CA CYS A 70 -9.00 4.90 15.64
C CYS A 70 -9.30 6.12 16.50
N GLU A 71 -9.07 5.99 17.80
CA GLU A 71 -9.15 7.11 18.75
C GLU A 71 -7.79 7.82 18.86
N PRO A 72 -7.76 9.12 19.20
CA PRO A 72 -6.52 9.82 19.46
C PRO A 72 -5.68 9.13 20.55
N GLU A 73 -4.42 8.85 20.25
CA GLU A 73 -3.48 8.21 21.17
C GLU A 73 -2.23 9.07 21.39
N LEU A 74 -1.65 8.99 22.60
CA LEU A 74 -0.39 9.65 22.90
C LEU A 74 0.72 9.08 22.01
N GLY A 75 1.41 9.96 21.28
CA GLY A 75 2.46 9.54 20.35
C GLY A 75 1.96 9.12 18.96
N GLN A 76 0.68 9.37 18.64
CA GLN A 76 0.16 9.15 17.29
C GLN A 76 0.96 9.94 16.22
N PHE A 77 1.01 9.37 15.02
CA PHE A 77 1.63 10.01 13.85
C PHE A 77 0.57 10.28 12.80
N ILE A 78 0.33 11.55 12.49
CA ILE A 78 -0.74 11.96 11.58
C ILE A 78 -0.15 12.33 10.22
N SER A 79 -0.66 11.70 9.17
CA SER A 79 -0.33 11.97 7.77
C SER A 79 -1.50 12.60 7.04
N ARG A 80 -1.22 13.65 6.24
CA ARG A 80 -2.24 14.29 5.40
C ARG A 80 -2.68 13.37 4.27
N ILE A 81 -3.93 13.52 3.87
CA ILE A 81 -4.45 12.95 2.64
C ILE A 81 -4.57 14.02 1.56
N PHE A 82 -4.51 13.64 0.29
CA PHE A 82 -4.78 14.50 -0.85
C PHE A 82 -5.18 13.69 -2.08
N LEU A 83 -5.72 14.36 -3.10
CA LEU A 83 -6.07 13.77 -4.38
C LEU A 83 -5.03 14.15 -5.44
N ALA A 84 -4.64 13.20 -6.28
CA ALA A 84 -3.80 13.44 -7.45
C ALA A 84 -4.50 13.00 -8.74
N ASP A 85 -4.29 13.72 -9.83
CA ASP A 85 -4.88 13.39 -11.12
C ASP A 85 -4.29 12.11 -11.72
N LYS A 86 -5.15 11.29 -12.32
CA LYS A 86 -4.75 10.21 -13.22
C LYS A 86 -4.92 10.66 -14.68
N PRO A 87 -4.13 10.09 -15.62
CA PRO A 87 -4.28 10.40 -17.05
C PRO A 87 -5.69 10.13 -17.62
N ASN A 88 -6.46 9.23 -17.00
CA ASN A 88 -7.83 8.89 -17.43
C ASN A 88 -8.91 9.80 -16.81
N GLY A 89 -8.54 10.92 -16.20
CA GLY A 89 -9.46 11.88 -15.58
C GLY A 89 -9.99 11.48 -14.20
N LYS A 90 -9.71 10.26 -13.72
CA LYS A 90 -10.02 9.87 -12.33
C LYS A 90 -8.99 10.47 -11.36
N LYS A 91 -9.35 10.64 -10.08
CA LYS A 91 -8.37 11.00 -9.04
C LYS A 91 -7.83 9.76 -8.32
N ARG A 92 -6.64 9.86 -7.75
CA ARG A 92 -6.03 8.91 -6.83
C ARG A 92 -6.03 9.52 -5.43
N PHE A 93 -6.63 8.82 -4.48
CA PHE A 93 -6.46 9.11 -3.05
C PHE A 93 -5.05 8.75 -2.61
N ILE A 94 -4.36 9.68 -1.94
CA ILE A 94 -2.98 9.51 -1.48
C ILE A 94 -2.89 9.87 -0.01
N LEU A 95 -2.37 8.94 0.80
CA LEU A 95 -1.87 9.20 2.14
C LEU A 95 -0.40 9.66 2.05
N ASN A 96 -0.11 10.85 2.53
CA ASN A 96 1.23 11.43 2.45
C ASN A 96 2.15 10.88 3.54
N LEU A 97 2.92 9.86 3.19
CA LEU A 97 3.88 9.21 4.10
C LEU A 97 5.29 9.82 4.05
N LYS A 98 5.51 10.97 3.37
CA LYS A 98 6.86 11.56 3.25
C LYS A 98 7.57 11.73 4.59
N GLN A 99 6.85 12.20 5.61
CA GLN A 99 7.44 12.40 6.94
C GLN A 99 7.63 11.08 7.70
N LEU A 100 6.70 10.13 7.55
CA LEU A 100 6.81 8.82 8.19
C LEU A 100 8.00 8.03 7.62
N ASN A 101 8.27 8.17 6.32
CA ASN A 101 9.33 7.46 5.63
C ASN A 101 10.75 7.79 6.16
N TYR A 102 10.96 8.92 6.85
CA TYR A 102 12.24 9.19 7.51
C TYR A 102 12.57 8.21 8.62
N PHE A 103 11.56 7.52 9.16
CA PHE A 103 11.72 6.54 10.22
C PHE A 103 11.82 5.11 9.71
N VAL A 104 11.69 4.87 8.40
CA VAL A 104 11.62 3.52 7.82
C VAL A 104 12.96 3.15 7.19
N GLU A 105 13.45 1.94 7.48
CA GLU A 105 14.57 1.38 6.74
C GLU A 105 14.09 0.92 5.36
N ALA A 106 14.60 1.55 4.31
CA ALA A 106 14.29 1.20 2.92
C ALA A 106 15.58 0.75 2.23
N PRO A 107 15.98 -0.53 2.34
CA PRO A 107 17.17 -1.02 1.67
C PRO A 107 17.02 -0.88 0.15
N HIS A 108 18.14 -0.67 -0.54
CA HIS A 108 18.13 -0.59 -1.99
C HIS A 108 17.59 -1.90 -2.59
N PHE A 109 16.45 -1.80 -3.25
CA PHE A 109 15.83 -2.91 -3.96
C PHE A 109 15.71 -2.55 -5.43
N LYS A 110 16.27 -3.38 -6.32
CA LYS A 110 16.11 -3.24 -7.75
C LYS A 110 15.01 -4.19 -8.24
N MET A 111 13.91 -3.61 -8.72
CA MET A 111 12.90 -4.36 -9.45
C MET A 111 13.36 -4.50 -10.91
N GLU A 112 13.40 -5.73 -11.42
CA GLU A 112 13.68 -5.96 -12.84
C GLU A 112 12.53 -5.43 -13.70
N ASP A 113 12.86 -4.81 -14.83
CA ASP A 113 11.90 -4.15 -15.70
C ASP A 113 11.45 -5.05 -16.87
N ILE A 114 10.51 -4.53 -17.66
CA ILE A 114 10.00 -5.22 -18.85
C ILE A 114 11.08 -5.50 -19.89
N ARG A 115 12.19 -4.75 -19.89
CA ARG A 115 13.31 -4.98 -20.82
C ARG A 115 14.05 -6.24 -20.41
N THR A 116 14.32 -6.43 -19.12
CA THR A 116 14.87 -7.69 -18.61
C THR A 116 13.93 -8.85 -18.94
N ALA A 117 12.63 -8.71 -18.68
CA ALA A 117 11.65 -9.76 -19.01
C ALA A 117 11.59 -10.09 -20.51
N SER A 118 11.64 -9.08 -21.39
CA SER A 118 11.59 -9.28 -22.85
C SER A 118 12.74 -10.13 -23.41
N ARG A 119 13.91 -10.10 -22.76
CA ARG A 119 15.07 -10.92 -23.14
C ARG A 119 14.86 -12.41 -22.85
N LEU A 120 13.92 -12.74 -21.97
CA LEU A 120 13.55 -14.13 -21.63
C LEU A 120 12.48 -14.69 -22.59
N VAL A 121 11.78 -13.84 -23.33
CA VAL A 121 10.70 -14.24 -24.24
C VAL A 121 11.28 -14.69 -25.58
N LYS A 122 10.89 -15.89 -26.03
CA LYS A 122 11.30 -16.43 -27.35
C LYS A 122 10.31 -16.04 -28.45
N LYS A 123 10.79 -15.96 -29.69
CA LYS A 123 9.93 -15.79 -30.87
C LYS A 123 8.84 -16.87 -30.88
N ARG A 124 7.61 -16.49 -31.22
CA ARG A 124 6.39 -17.35 -31.22
C ARG A 124 5.90 -17.80 -29.84
N SER A 125 6.30 -17.12 -28.75
CA SER A 125 5.66 -17.33 -27.44
C SER A 125 4.25 -16.72 -27.42
N PHE A 126 3.31 -17.39 -26.75
CA PHE A 126 2.02 -16.82 -26.39
C PHE A 126 2.15 -16.07 -25.06
N LEU A 127 1.57 -14.88 -24.97
CA LEU A 127 1.64 -14.02 -23.78
C LEU A 127 0.23 -13.64 -23.34
N THR A 128 0.05 -13.46 -22.03
CA THR A 128 -1.17 -12.91 -21.43
C THR A 128 -0.78 -11.89 -20.36
N THR A 129 -1.70 -10.99 -20.03
CA THR A 129 -1.50 -9.97 -19.00
C THR A 129 -2.47 -10.20 -17.85
N ILE A 130 -1.95 -10.16 -16.62
CA ILE A 130 -2.73 -10.22 -15.39
C ILE A 130 -2.42 -8.96 -14.59
N ASP A 131 -3.44 -8.19 -14.26
CA ASP A 131 -3.35 -7.02 -13.38
C ASP A 131 -4.05 -7.33 -12.06
N LEU A 132 -3.35 -7.11 -10.94
CA LEU A 132 -3.89 -7.36 -9.61
C LEU A 132 -4.55 -6.09 -9.09
N LYS A 133 -5.88 -6.08 -9.07
CA LYS A 133 -6.66 -5.02 -8.45
C LYS A 133 -6.36 -4.95 -6.95
N ASP A 134 -6.10 -3.75 -6.43
CA ASP A 134 -5.92 -3.48 -5.01
C ASP A 134 -4.80 -4.32 -4.34
N ALA A 135 -3.77 -4.66 -5.11
CA ALA A 135 -2.71 -5.61 -4.73
C ALA A 135 -2.08 -5.32 -3.36
N TYR A 136 -1.80 -4.06 -3.04
CA TYR A 136 -1.20 -3.66 -1.77
C TYR A 136 -2.04 -4.06 -0.55
N TYR A 137 -3.38 -4.06 -0.67
CA TYR A 137 -4.28 -4.45 0.43
C TYR A 137 -4.41 -5.97 0.59
N SER A 138 -3.65 -6.76 -0.17
CA SER A 138 -3.64 -8.22 -0.04
C SER A 138 -2.77 -8.69 1.12
N ILE A 139 -1.75 -7.90 1.48
CA ILE A 139 -0.84 -8.14 2.60
C ILE A 139 -1.43 -7.51 3.88
N PRO A 140 -1.49 -8.25 5.01
CA PRO A 140 -1.93 -7.70 6.29
C PRO A 140 -0.89 -6.79 6.93
#